data_AF-Q97CG5-F1
#
_entry.id   AF-Q97CG5-F1
#
_cell.length_a   1.000
_cell.length_b   1.000
_cell.length_c   1.000
_cell.angle_alpha   90.00
_cell.angle_beta   90.00
_cell.angle_gamma   90.00
#
_symmetry.space_group_name_H-M   'P 1'
#
loop_
_entity.id
_entity.type
_entity.pdbx_description
1 polymer ?
#
loop_
_entity_poly.entity_id
_entity_poly.type
_entity_poly.pdbx_seq_one_letter_code
_entity_poly.pdbx_strand_id
1 'polypeptide(L)'
;MVSRSDLLLSFIYAWGKSKKNNEPIPSVTHLQKEIFLLCRRTPFAEMKDVYHFEPLWYGPFSKELSGDLTDFQSRGVISFDEIRLTNKGFKIAASVWDHLTDFEKQQIFDVKSTFNYMSLTELLDTVYSRYPRFTKRSALKKEVVDKYFADFLQENKITEEDVVSAVNMAKKALRQ
;
A
#
# COMPACT_ATOMS: atom_id res chain seq x y z
N MET A 1 -10.55 -21.99 -1.36
CA MET A 1 -9.35 -21.14 -1.52
C MET A 1 -9.83 -19.71 -1.41
N VAL A 2 -9.19 -18.94 -0.54
CA VAL A 2 -9.55 -17.55 -0.20
C VAL A 2 -9.37 -16.69 -1.47
N SER A 3 -10.33 -15.82 -1.79
CA SER A 3 -10.17 -14.86 -2.90
C SER A 3 -9.26 -13.68 -2.51
N ARG A 4 -8.81 -12.86 -3.46
CA ARG A 4 -8.08 -11.63 -3.11
C ARG A 4 -8.89 -10.67 -2.23
N SER A 5 -10.19 -10.58 -2.47
CA SER A 5 -11.09 -9.72 -1.69
C SER A 5 -11.26 -10.25 -0.27
N ASP A 6 -11.33 -11.57 -0.11
CA ASP A 6 -11.34 -12.23 1.20
C ASP A 6 -10.02 -12.00 1.95
N LEU A 7 -8.88 -12.01 1.25
CA LEU A 7 -7.57 -11.68 1.82
C LEU A 7 -7.55 -10.25 2.38
N LEU A 8 -8.05 -9.27 1.61
CA LEU A 8 -8.16 -7.88 2.06
C LEU A 8 -9.04 -7.75 3.30
N LEU A 9 -10.25 -8.34 3.28
CA LEU A 9 -11.17 -8.30 4.42
C LEU A 9 -10.55 -8.94 5.66
N SER A 10 -9.92 -10.10 5.50
CA SER A 10 -9.25 -10.81 6.60
C SER A 10 -8.09 -10.00 7.18
N PHE A 11 -7.33 -9.31 6.33
CA PHE A 11 -6.24 -8.46 6.78
C PHE A 11 -6.73 -7.26 7.61
N ILE A 12 -7.79 -6.58 7.16
CA ILE A 12 -8.36 -5.45 7.92
C ILE A 12 -9.04 -5.95 9.19
N TYR A 13 -9.67 -7.13 9.15
CA TYR A 13 -10.27 -7.77 10.32
C TYR A 13 -9.25 -8.14 11.41
N ALA A 14 -8.06 -8.59 11.03
CA ALA A 14 -7.06 -9.04 11.99
C ALA A 14 -6.65 -7.95 12.97
N TRP A 15 -6.10 -8.38 14.11
CA TRP A 15 -5.46 -7.52 15.09
C TRP A 15 -3.95 -7.44 14.82
N GLY A 16 -3.35 -6.31 15.17
CA GLY A 16 -1.90 -6.15 15.25
C GLY A 16 -1.43 -6.29 16.70
N LYS A 17 -0.70 -5.30 17.25
CA LYS A 17 -0.23 -5.33 18.64
C LYS A 17 -1.34 -5.02 19.66
N SER A 18 -2.47 -4.44 19.24
CA SER A 18 -3.53 -3.96 20.15
C SER A 18 -4.31 -5.08 20.84
N LYS A 19 -4.20 -6.32 20.34
CA LYS A 19 -5.00 -7.46 20.82
C LYS A 19 -6.50 -7.34 20.61
N LYS A 20 -6.92 -6.47 19.69
CA LYS A 20 -8.32 -6.28 19.32
C LYS A 20 -8.48 -6.36 17.81
N ASN A 21 -9.37 -7.23 17.35
CA ASN A 21 -9.75 -7.32 15.95
C ASN A 21 -10.23 -5.96 15.43
N ASN A 22 -10.15 -5.79 14.12
CA ASN A 22 -10.52 -4.59 13.41
C ASN A 22 -9.70 -3.37 13.85
N GLU A 23 -8.41 -3.61 14.10
CA GLU A 23 -7.43 -2.56 14.32
C GLU A 23 -7.25 -1.74 13.02
N PRO A 24 -7.26 -0.39 13.09
CA PRO A 24 -7.20 0.44 11.91
C PRO A 24 -5.81 0.36 11.28
N ILE A 25 -5.77 0.48 9.95
CA ILE A 25 -4.52 0.58 9.21
C ILE A 25 -4.16 2.06 9.06
N PRO A 26 -2.92 2.49 9.39
CA PRO A 26 -2.58 3.91 9.49
C PRO A 26 -2.80 4.71 8.20
N SER A 27 -2.56 4.10 7.03
CA SER A 27 -2.77 4.77 5.74
C SER A 27 -2.91 3.79 4.58
N VAL A 28 -3.37 4.28 3.43
CA VAL A 28 -3.44 3.48 2.20
C VAL A 28 -2.06 2.97 1.80
N THR A 29 -0.99 3.75 2.04
CA THR A 29 0.37 3.29 1.78
C THR A 29 0.77 2.13 2.69
N HIS A 30 0.39 2.16 3.97
CA HIS A 30 0.59 1.02 4.89
C HIS A 30 -0.09 -0.23 4.35
N LEU A 31 -1.39 -0.13 4.03
CA LEU A 31 -2.15 -1.24 3.45
C LEU A 31 -1.45 -1.83 2.21
N GLN A 32 -1.01 -0.98 1.28
CA GLN A 32 -0.32 -1.40 0.06
C GLN A 32 0.97 -2.18 0.35
N LYS A 33 1.78 -1.73 1.31
CA LYS A 33 3.05 -2.42 1.66
C LYS A 33 2.81 -3.68 2.47
N GLU A 34 1.86 -3.66 3.39
CA GLU A 34 1.55 -4.80 4.25
C GLU A 34 0.94 -5.96 3.46
N ILE A 35 -0.03 -5.68 2.59
CA ILE A 35 -0.58 -6.72 1.69
C ILE A 35 0.49 -7.21 0.73
N PHE A 36 1.35 -6.33 0.19
CA PHE A 36 2.49 -6.77 -0.62
C PHE A 36 3.38 -7.76 0.14
N LEU A 37 3.74 -7.46 1.39
CA LEU A 37 4.57 -8.33 2.23
C LEU A 37 3.86 -9.65 2.55
N LEU A 38 2.55 -9.62 2.80
CA LEU A 38 1.73 -10.81 3.01
C LEU A 38 1.70 -11.72 1.78
N CYS A 39 1.54 -11.15 0.58
CA CYS A 39 1.53 -11.89 -0.69
C CYS A 39 2.91 -12.50 -1.03
N ARG A 40 3.96 -12.28 -0.23
CA ARG A 40 5.27 -12.94 -0.35
C ARG A 40 5.47 -14.06 0.67
N ARG A 41 4.48 -14.35 1.51
CA ARG A 41 4.49 -15.44 2.48
C ARG A 41 3.61 -16.58 1.99
N THR A 42 3.97 -17.80 2.34
CA THR A 42 3.06 -18.93 2.17
C THR A 42 1.89 -18.79 3.15
N PRO A 43 0.67 -19.24 2.79
CA PRO A 43 0.30 -19.82 1.50
C PRO A 43 -0.05 -18.77 0.43
N PHE A 44 -0.15 -17.49 0.80
CA PHE A 44 -0.66 -16.43 -0.08
C PHE A 44 0.18 -16.19 -1.34
N ALA A 45 1.48 -16.48 -1.30
CA ALA A 45 2.37 -16.42 -2.46
C ALA A 45 1.99 -17.42 -3.57
N GLU A 46 1.23 -18.46 -3.26
CA GLU A 46 0.80 -19.52 -4.19
C GLU A 46 -0.65 -19.33 -4.68
N MET A 47 -1.33 -18.28 -4.21
CA MET A 47 -2.68 -17.96 -4.68
C MET A 47 -2.67 -17.62 -6.18
N LYS A 48 -3.56 -18.28 -6.93
CA LYS A 48 -3.72 -18.02 -8.38
C LYS A 48 -4.21 -16.61 -8.69
N ASP A 49 -5.08 -16.08 -7.82
CA ASP A 49 -5.65 -14.73 -7.92
C ASP A 49 -5.14 -13.88 -6.76
N VAL A 50 -3.86 -13.50 -6.84
CA VAL A 50 -3.20 -12.61 -5.88
C VAL A 50 -3.01 -11.24 -6.51
N TYR A 51 -3.05 -10.20 -5.69
CA TYR A 51 -2.83 -8.83 -6.14
C TYR A 51 -1.53 -8.67 -6.94
N HIS A 52 -1.63 -8.06 -8.12
CA HIS A 52 -0.45 -7.71 -8.93
C HIS A 52 0.19 -6.42 -8.40
N PHE A 53 1.51 -6.44 -8.22
CA PHE A 53 2.26 -5.30 -7.71
C PHE A 53 3.32 -4.83 -8.70
N GLU A 54 3.33 -3.54 -8.97
CA GLU A 54 4.28 -2.85 -9.84
C GLU A 54 5.18 -1.88 -9.05
N PRO A 55 6.43 -1.64 -9.48
CA PRO A 55 7.28 -0.60 -8.90
C PRO A 55 6.74 0.81 -9.20
N LEU A 56 6.53 1.60 -8.14
CA LEU A 56 6.05 2.98 -8.20
C LEU A 56 6.83 3.88 -7.23
N TRP A 57 6.41 5.14 -7.10
CA TRP A 57 7.08 6.22 -6.34
C TRP A 57 7.39 5.87 -4.88
N TYR A 58 6.58 5.01 -4.25
CA TYR A 58 6.76 4.56 -2.87
C TYR A 58 7.00 3.04 -2.78
N GLY A 59 7.52 2.43 -3.83
CA GLY A 59 7.71 0.98 -3.89
C GLY A 59 6.54 0.22 -4.51
N PRO A 60 6.28 -1.03 -4.07
CA PRO A 60 5.28 -1.90 -4.68
C PRO A 60 3.87 -1.33 -4.53
N PHE A 61 3.12 -1.26 -5.61
CA PHE A 61 1.77 -0.75 -5.64
C PHE A 61 0.85 -1.64 -6.49
N SER A 62 -0.37 -1.88 -6.00
CA SER A 62 -1.40 -2.63 -6.71
C SER A 62 -2.62 -1.76 -6.95
N LYS A 63 -2.97 -1.56 -8.23
CA LYS A 63 -4.21 -0.89 -8.65
C LYS A 63 -5.45 -1.70 -8.24
N GLU A 64 -5.35 -3.03 -8.27
CA GLU A 64 -6.43 -3.94 -7.90
C GLU A 64 -6.78 -3.83 -6.42
N LEU A 65 -5.76 -3.76 -5.55
CA LEU A 65 -5.96 -3.54 -4.12
C LEU A 65 -6.64 -2.19 -3.83
N SER A 66 -6.26 -1.14 -4.56
CA SER A 66 -6.95 0.15 -4.47
C SER A 66 -8.40 0.06 -4.95
N GLY A 67 -8.66 -0.65 -6.06
CA GLY A 67 -10.01 -0.87 -6.58
C GLY A 67 -10.90 -1.60 -5.58
N ASP A 68 -10.41 -2.70 -5.00
CA ASP A 68 -11.14 -3.48 -4.00
C ASP A 68 -11.40 -2.65 -2.72
N LEU A 69 -10.42 -1.85 -2.26
CA LEU A 69 -10.62 -0.93 -1.13
C LEU A 69 -11.73 0.08 -1.43
N THR A 70 -11.70 0.73 -2.60
CA THR A 70 -12.71 1.71 -3.01
C THR A 70 -14.09 1.07 -3.17
N ASP A 71 -14.20 -0.14 -3.74
CA ASP A 71 -15.46 -0.89 -3.83
C ASP A 71 -16.03 -1.13 -2.43
N PHE A 72 -15.22 -1.66 -1.51
CA PHE A 72 -15.65 -1.93 -0.15
C PHE A 72 -16.06 -0.68 0.61
N GLN A 73 -15.36 0.44 0.43
CA GLN A 73 -15.77 1.72 1.01
C GLN A 73 -17.11 2.18 0.45
N SER A 74 -17.29 2.14 -0.88
CA SER A 74 -18.55 2.52 -1.54
C SER A 74 -19.75 1.68 -1.07
N ARG A 75 -19.52 0.41 -0.73
CA ARG A 75 -20.53 -0.53 -0.23
C ARG A 75 -20.75 -0.45 1.29
N GLY A 76 -20.05 0.46 1.97
CA GLY A 76 -20.11 0.66 3.42
C GLY A 76 -19.54 -0.52 4.23
N VAL A 77 -18.63 -1.29 3.65
CA VAL A 77 -17.93 -2.41 4.31
C VAL A 77 -16.73 -1.88 5.09
N ILE A 78 -15.97 -0.95 4.51
CA ILE A 78 -14.84 -0.27 5.13
C ILE A 78 -15.18 1.22 5.30
N SER A 79 -14.71 1.86 6.37
CA SER A 79 -14.89 3.29 6.58
C SER A 79 -14.05 4.13 5.59
N PHE A 80 -14.53 5.34 5.27
CA PHE A 80 -13.77 6.31 4.49
C PHE A 80 -12.76 7.08 5.35
N ASP A 81 -13.09 7.32 6.63
CA ASP A 81 -12.29 8.15 7.53
C ASP A 81 -11.09 7.38 8.10
N GLU A 82 -11.28 6.09 8.39
CA GLU A 82 -10.25 5.18 8.87
C GLU A 82 -10.27 3.90 8.03
N ILE A 83 -9.10 3.33 7.74
CA ILE A 83 -9.04 2.01 7.08
C ILE A 83 -9.34 0.93 8.13
N ARG A 84 -10.64 0.78 8.39
CA ARG A 84 -11.23 -0.11 9.38
C ARG A 84 -12.58 -0.59 8.86
N LEU A 85 -12.98 -1.81 9.21
CA LEU A 85 -14.31 -2.33 8.89
C LEU A 85 -15.39 -1.58 9.68
N THR A 86 -16.51 -1.30 9.01
CA THR A 86 -17.75 -0.88 9.67
C THR A 86 -18.39 -2.06 10.42
N ASN A 87 -19.47 -1.84 11.18
CA ASN A 87 -20.20 -2.94 11.81
C ASN A 87 -20.69 -4.01 10.81
N LYS A 88 -21.08 -3.58 9.60
CA LYS A 88 -21.46 -4.47 8.50
C LYS A 88 -20.25 -5.24 8.00
N GLY A 89 -19.15 -4.55 7.70
CA GLY A 89 -17.93 -5.19 7.22
C GLY A 89 -17.30 -6.14 8.23
N PHE A 90 -17.40 -5.83 9.52
CA PHE A 90 -16.90 -6.69 10.60
C PHE A 90 -17.56 -8.05 10.57
N LYS A 91 -18.89 -8.12 10.40
CA LYS A 91 -19.63 -9.39 10.32
C LYS A 91 -19.24 -10.20 9.07
N ILE A 92 -19.10 -9.52 7.93
CA ILE A 92 -18.69 -10.15 6.67
C ILE A 92 -17.28 -10.73 6.82
N ALA A 93 -16.34 -9.92 7.29
CA ALA A 93 -14.94 -10.33 7.43
C ALA A 93 -14.74 -11.36 8.54
N ALA A 94 -15.54 -11.34 9.61
CA ALA A 94 -15.53 -12.40 10.62
C ALA A 94 -15.90 -13.76 10.01
N SER A 95 -16.93 -13.80 9.16
CA SER A 95 -17.29 -15.03 8.46
C SER A 95 -16.15 -15.51 7.56
N VAL A 96 -15.50 -14.61 6.81
CA VAL A 96 -14.32 -14.98 6.00
C VAL A 96 -13.18 -15.50 6.89
N TRP A 97 -12.89 -14.79 7.98
CA TRP A 97 -11.84 -15.13 8.94
C TRP A 97 -12.03 -16.52 9.54
N ASP A 98 -13.26 -16.89 9.88
CA ASP A 98 -13.57 -18.20 10.49
C ASP A 98 -13.26 -19.37 9.54
N HIS A 99 -13.29 -19.15 8.23
CA HIS A 99 -12.93 -20.16 7.22
C HIS A 99 -11.42 -20.24 6.92
N LEU A 100 -10.60 -19.33 7.46
CA LEU A 100 -9.16 -19.41 7.33
C LEU A 100 -8.58 -20.49 8.24
N THR A 101 -7.57 -21.18 7.74
CA THR A 101 -6.73 -22.06 8.55
C THR A 101 -5.96 -21.25 9.60
N ASP A 102 -5.56 -21.90 10.69
CA ASP A 102 -4.76 -21.24 11.73
C ASP A 102 -3.41 -20.74 11.18
N PHE A 103 -2.85 -21.46 10.20
CA PHE A 103 -1.63 -21.01 9.51
C PHE A 103 -1.87 -19.71 8.73
N GLU A 104 -2.93 -19.62 7.93
CA GLU A 104 -3.28 -18.37 7.21
C GLU A 104 -3.51 -17.21 8.17
N LYS A 105 -4.26 -17.44 9.26
CA LYS A 105 -4.51 -16.44 10.31
C LYS A 105 -3.19 -15.96 10.93
N GLN A 106 -2.28 -16.89 11.23
CA GLN A 106 -0.97 -16.56 11.80
C GLN A 106 -0.14 -15.69 10.85
N GLN A 107 -0.14 -16.00 9.55
CA GLN A 107 0.62 -15.23 8.56
C GLN A 107 0.09 -13.80 8.40
N ILE A 108 -1.24 -13.64 8.42
CA ILE A 108 -1.88 -12.31 8.45
C ILE A 108 -1.50 -11.56 9.73
N PHE A 109 -1.61 -12.21 10.88
CA PHE A 109 -1.28 -11.62 12.18
C PHE A 109 0.18 -11.18 12.25
N ASP A 110 1.12 -12.02 11.81
CA ASP A 110 2.56 -11.71 11.85
C ASP A 110 2.88 -10.47 11.02
N VAL A 111 2.27 -10.33 9.84
CA VAL A 111 2.45 -9.13 9.02
C VAL A 111 1.85 -7.92 9.74
N LYS A 112 0.59 -7.99 10.17
CA LYS A 112 -0.10 -6.85 10.76
C LYS A 112 0.54 -6.39 12.07
N SER A 113 0.88 -7.30 12.96
CA SER A 113 1.55 -6.99 14.23
C SER A 113 2.97 -6.43 14.05
N THR A 114 3.67 -6.81 12.97
CA THR A 114 5.02 -6.30 12.70
C THR A 114 4.99 -4.91 12.06
N PHE A 115 4.17 -4.72 11.02
CA PHE A 115 4.30 -3.59 10.11
C PHE A 115 3.29 -2.46 10.33
N ASN A 116 2.09 -2.76 10.86
CA ASN A 116 1.01 -1.76 11.06
C ASN A 116 1.36 -0.64 12.08
N TYR A 117 2.45 -0.83 12.84
CA TYR A 117 2.94 0.11 13.86
C TYR A 117 4.23 0.80 13.48
N MET A 118 4.83 0.44 12.34
CA MET A 118 6.01 1.14 11.85
C MET A 118 5.59 2.53 11.41
N SER A 119 6.50 3.49 11.53
CA SER A 119 6.35 4.73 10.78
C SER A 119 6.38 4.43 9.27
N LEU A 120 5.81 5.33 8.48
CA LEU A 120 5.84 5.19 7.02
C LEU A 120 7.27 5.02 6.49
N THR A 121 8.23 5.77 7.04
CA THR A 121 9.65 5.68 6.66
C THR A 121 10.22 4.30 6.93
N GLU A 122 10.06 3.77 8.14
CA GLU A 122 10.58 2.44 8.53
C GLU A 122 9.97 1.31 7.67
N LEU A 123 8.66 1.41 7.37
CA LEU A 123 7.98 0.44 6.53
C LEU A 123 8.53 0.47 5.09
N LEU A 124 8.74 1.66 4.53
CA LEU A 124 9.33 1.81 3.20
C LEU A 124 10.77 1.31 3.15
N ASP A 125 11.59 1.66 4.14
CA ASP A 125 12.98 1.18 4.24
C ASP A 125 13.04 -0.35 4.33
N THR A 126 12.13 -0.96 5.09
CA THR A 126 11.99 -2.41 5.18
C THR A 126 11.67 -3.04 3.82
N VAL A 127 10.69 -2.49 3.09
CA VAL A 127 10.31 -2.99 1.76
C VAL A 127 11.45 -2.81 0.76
N TYR A 128 12.15 -1.68 0.80
CA TYR A 128 13.24 -1.34 -0.12
C TYR A 128 14.47 -2.21 0.09
N SER A 129 14.80 -2.49 1.34
CA SER A 129 15.92 -3.35 1.71
C SER A 129 15.67 -4.80 1.28
N ARG A 130 14.45 -5.30 1.47
CA ARG A 130 14.08 -6.69 1.14
C ARG A 130 13.77 -6.90 -0.33
N TYR A 131 13.25 -5.88 -1.02
CA TYR A 131 12.85 -5.98 -2.42
C TYR A 131 13.35 -4.80 -3.27
N PRO A 132 14.67 -4.69 -3.49
CA PRO A 132 15.28 -3.55 -4.20
C PRO A 132 14.70 -3.29 -5.59
N ARG A 133 14.23 -4.33 -6.29
CA ARG A 133 13.59 -4.20 -7.61
C ARG A 133 12.36 -3.29 -7.63
N PHE A 134 11.67 -3.15 -6.49
CA PHE A 134 10.52 -2.27 -6.38
C PHE A 134 10.90 -0.80 -6.12
N THR A 135 12.20 -0.49 -5.98
CA THR A 135 12.70 0.87 -5.77
C THR A 135 13.07 1.62 -7.06
N LYS A 136 12.93 0.97 -8.23
CA LYS A 136 13.37 1.51 -9.54
C LYS A 136 12.73 2.84 -9.94
N ARG A 137 11.56 3.17 -9.41
CA ARG A 137 10.84 4.44 -9.63
C ARG A 137 10.62 5.23 -8.33
N SER A 138 11.28 4.82 -7.24
CA SER A 138 11.04 5.39 -5.93
C SER A 138 11.61 6.80 -5.83
N ALA A 139 10.75 7.78 -5.53
CA ALA A 139 11.13 9.19 -5.36
C ALA A 139 11.98 9.46 -4.10
N LEU A 140 12.35 8.42 -3.35
CA LEU A 140 13.04 8.56 -2.07
C LEU A 140 14.55 8.24 -2.16
N LYS A 141 15.04 7.79 -3.31
CA LYS A 141 16.48 7.74 -3.58
C LYS A 141 16.83 8.91 -4.47
N LYS A 142 17.70 9.80 -3.98
CA LYS A 142 18.12 11.01 -4.70
C LYS A 142 18.57 10.67 -6.12
N GLU A 143 19.33 9.59 -6.29
CA GLU A 143 19.84 9.17 -7.59
C GLU A 143 18.75 8.70 -8.56
N VAL A 144 17.65 8.13 -8.04
CA VAL A 144 16.50 7.70 -8.85
C VAL A 144 15.63 8.89 -9.24
N VAL A 145 15.47 9.85 -8.33
CA VAL A 145 14.79 11.12 -8.57
C VAL A 145 15.56 11.95 -9.60
N ASP A 146 16.85 12.12 -9.39
CA ASP A 146 17.74 12.87 -10.28
C ASP A 146 17.75 12.23 -11.68
N LYS A 147 17.82 10.89 -11.76
CA LYS A 147 17.71 10.18 -13.03
C LYS A 147 16.35 10.36 -13.70
N TYR A 148 15.25 10.21 -12.96
CA TYR A 148 13.91 10.41 -13.52
C TYR A 148 13.73 11.82 -14.07
N PHE A 149 14.14 12.84 -13.32
CA PHE A 149 14.06 14.22 -13.79
C PHE A 149 14.98 14.45 -14.99
N ALA A 150 16.19 13.89 -15.00
CA ALA A 150 17.07 13.97 -16.17
C ALA A 150 16.43 13.34 -17.43
N ASP A 151 15.91 12.12 -17.30
CA ASP A 151 15.24 11.41 -18.40
C ASP A 151 14.00 12.20 -18.88
N PHE A 152 13.17 12.71 -17.96
CA PHE A 152 11.98 13.51 -18.25
C PHE A 152 12.31 14.82 -18.97
N LEU A 153 13.31 15.57 -18.51
CA LEU A 153 13.75 16.81 -19.14
C LEU A 153 14.25 16.54 -20.56
N GLN A 154 15.00 15.46 -20.76
CA GLN A 154 15.52 15.06 -22.06
C GLN A 154 14.42 14.64 -23.04
N GLU A 155 13.49 13.77 -22.62
CA GLU A 155 12.37 13.30 -23.46
C GLU A 155 11.48 14.45 -23.93
N ASN A 156 11.26 15.44 -23.06
CA ASN A 156 10.38 16.58 -23.34
C ASN A 156 11.13 17.80 -23.89
N LYS A 157 12.45 17.69 -24.12
CA LYS A 157 13.32 18.78 -24.59
C LYS A 157 13.21 20.05 -23.73
N ILE A 158 13.01 19.87 -22.44
CA ILE A 158 12.87 20.96 -21.46
C ILE A 158 14.28 21.36 -21.03
N THR A 159 14.58 22.64 -21.17
CA THR A 159 15.88 23.21 -20.78
C THR A 159 15.88 23.66 -19.32
N GLU A 160 17.06 23.92 -18.78
CA GLU A 160 17.19 24.52 -17.44
C GLU A 160 16.48 25.89 -17.37
N GLU A 161 16.55 26.69 -18.44
CA GLU A 161 15.87 27.97 -18.54
C GLU A 161 14.34 27.82 -18.46
N ASP A 162 13.76 26.78 -19.08
CA ASP A 162 12.33 26.50 -19.01
C ASP A 162 11.89 26.19 -17.57
N VAL A 163 12.67 25.39 -16.84
CA VAL A 163 12.40 25.04 -15.44
C VAL A 163 12.50 26.27 -14.54
N VAL A 164 13.55 27.07 -14.70
CA VAL A 164 13.76 28.32 -13.95
C VAL A 164 12.61 29.31 -14.22
N SER A 165 12.20 29.43 -15.47
CA SER A 165 11.08 30.27 -15.88
C SER A 165 9.75 29.81 -15.25
N ALA A 166 9.47 28.51 -15.26
CA ALA A 166 8.27 27.93 -14.64
C ALA A 166 8.21 28.19 -13.13
N VAL A 167 9.34 28.00 -12.42
CA VAL A 167 9.42 28.26 -10.97
C VAL A 167 9.22 29.75 -10.66
N ASN A 168 9.79 30.63 -11.48
CA ASN A 168 9.63 32.08 -11.32
C ASN A 168 8.18 32.53 -11.58
N MET A 169 7.51 31.95 -12.58
CA MET A 169 6.09 32.19 -12.84
C MET A 169 5.21 31.74 -11.66
N ALA A 170 5.44 30.53 -11.12
CA ALA A 170 4.72 30.03 -9.96
C ALA A 170 4.91 30.92 -8.72
N LYS A 171 6.14 31.36 -8.44
CA LYS A 171 6.44 32.29 -7.34
C LYS A 171 5.75 33.64 -7.50
N LYS A 172 5.60 34.13 -8.74
CA LYS A 172 4.89 35.37 -9.04
C LYS A 172 3.38 35.23 -8.85
N ALA A 173 2.81 34.10 -9.26
CA ALA A 173 1.39 33.79 -9.08
C ALA A 173 0.99 33.65 -7.60
N LEU A 174 1.89 33.12 -6.76
CA LEU A 174 1.66 32.99 -5.31
C LEU A 174 1.81 34.31 -4.52
N ARG A 175 2.25 35.38 -5.17
CA ARG A 175 2.41 36.72 -4.57
C ARG A 175 1.29 37.69 -4.98
N GLN A 176 0.33 37.22 -5.79
CA GLN A 176 -0.88 37.94 -6.18
C GLN A 176 -2.06 37.41 -5.37
#